data_AF-A0A804PHW4-F1
#
_entry.id   AF-A0A804PHW4-F1
#
_cell.length_a   1.000
_cell.length_b   1.000
_cell.length_c   1.000
_cell.angle_alpha   90.00
_cell.angle_beta   90.00
_cell.angle_gamma   90.00
#
_symmetry.space_group_name_H-M   'P 1'
#
loop_
_entity.id
_entity.type
_entity.pdbx_description
1 polymer ?
#
loop_
_entity_poly.entity_id
_entity_poly.type
_entity_poly.pdbx_seq_one_letter_code
_entity_poly.pdbx_strand_id
1 'polypeptide(L)'
;MWWVGNLLLSQQFGGQHTARLCVPEKISSLRLRQRRVDRRRREALNRLVDLKGIVRVFYRARPLVHTNSLHAQSPVTVEQERITVRAAGIKEFGADRVFGQESTQDDMFEEVKPILRSTLDGHNICILAYGQTGTGKTYTMEGTDSNKLGVMPRTIQELFSRASEDGSCAYSFSMSMLEIYLGSLRDLLAALRQPLYREQSAKQRHGK
;
A
#
# COMPACT_ATOMS: atom_id res chain seq x y z
N MET A 1 -59.93 35.91 18.52
CA MET A 1 -60.37 36.65 17.32
C MET A 1 -59.79 38.06 17.40
N TRP A 2 -58.59 38.28 16.86
CA TRP A 2 -57.99 39.60 16.64
C TRP A 2 -57.23 39.50 15.33
N TRP A 3 -57.69 40.24 14.33
CA TRP A 3 -56.99 40.52 13.06
C TRP A 3 -56.54 41.97 13.13
N VAL A 4 -55.27 42.23 12.81
CA VAL A 4 -54.76 43.54 12.37
C VAL A 4 -53.92 43.26 11.13
N GLY A 5 -54.26 43.91 10.02
CA GLY A 5 -53.77 43.57 8.69
C GLY A 5 -52.64 44.43 8.15
N ASN A 6 -52.21 44.00 6.96
CA ASN A 6 -51.55 44.70 5.84
C ASN A 6 -50.18 45.37 6.04
N LEU A 7 -49.20 44.92 5.24
CA LEU A 7 -48.61 45.79 4.20
C LEU A 7 -47.88 44.98 3.12
N LEU A 8 -48.30 45.19 1.87
CA LEU A 8 -47.57 44.86 0.65
C LEU A 8 -46.35 45.78 0.51
N LEU A 9 -45.20 45.22 0.16
CA LEU A 9 -44.10 45.97 -0.46
C LEU A 9 -43.53 45.17 -1.62
N SER A 10 -43.93 45.60 -2.81
CA SER A 10 -43.29 45.30 -4.09
C SER A 10 -42.00 46.12 -4.18
N GLN A 11 -40.87 45.45 -4.42
CA GLN A 11 -39.70 46.07 -5.04
C GLN A 11 -39.23 45.18 -6.19
N GLN A 12 -39.40 45.69 -7.40
CA GLN A 12 -38.68 45.25 -8.60
C GLN A 12 -37.21 45.67 -8.46
N PHE A 13 -36.30 44.70 -8.44
CA PHE A 13 -34.92 44.92 -8.85
C PHE A 13 -34.67 44.08 -10.12
N GLY A 14 -34.61 44.78 -11.24
CA GLY A 14 -33.98 44.27 -12.45
C GLY A 14 -32.49 44.13 -12.22
N GLY A 15 -31.98 42.91 -12.38
CA GLY A 15 -30.57 42.59 -12.25
C GLY A 15 -30.31 41.27 -12.95
N GLN A 16 -29.35 41.28 -13.86
CA GLN A 16 -29.01 40.19 -14.78
C GLN A 16 -28.99 38.83 -14.08
N HIS A 17 -29.88 37.93 -14.51
CA HIS A 17 -29.93 36.53 -14.08
C HIS A 17 -28.71 35.77 -14.66
N THR A 18 -27.52 35.99 -14.10
CA THR A 18 -26.47 34.98 -14.15
C THR A 18 -26.94 33.82 -13.28
N ALA A 19 -27.22 32.68 -13.89
CA ALA A 19 -27.76 31.48 -13.26
C ALA A 19 -27.03 31.12 -11.95
N ARG A 20 -27.61 31.52 -10.81
CA ARG A 20 -27.27 30.93 -9.51
C ARG A 20 -27.89 29.54 -9.48
N LEU A 21 -27.12 28.56 -9.93
CA LEU A 21 -27.43 27.15 -9.66
C LEU A 21 -27.72 26.98 -8.18
N CYS A 22 -28.82 26.31 -7.85
CA CYS A 22 -29.17 26.03 -6.46
C CYS A 22 -28.01 25.22 -5.82
N VAL A 23 -27.64 25.50 -4.57
CA VAL A 23 -26.50 24.85 -3.89
C VAL A 23 -26.51 23.31 -4.03
N PRO A 24 -27.65 22.60 -3.90
CA PRO A 24 -27.72 21.15 -4.13
C PRO A 24 -27.38 20.72 -5.56
N GLU A 25 -27.76 21.49 -6.58
CA GLU A 25 -27.43 21.20 -7.99
C GLU A 25 -25.93 21.36 -8.22
N LYS A 26 -25.34 22.40 -7.61
CA LYS A 26 -23.90 22.61 -7.68
C LYS A 26 -23.14 21.47 -7.02
N ILE A 27 -23.55 21.04 -5.82
CA ILE A 27 -22.95 19.89 -5.12
C ILE A 27 -23.05 18.62 -5.97
N SER A 28 -24.22 18.37 -6.57
CA SER A 28 -24.46 17.21 -7.44
C SER A 28 -23.54 17.24 -8.67
N SER A 29 -23.39 18.40 -9.32
CA SER A 29 -22.49 18.57 -10.46
C SER A 29 -21.02 18.36 -10.10
N LEU A 30 -20.60 18.80 -8.91
CA LEU A 30 -19.24 18.62 -8.40
C LEU A 30 -18.96 17.15 -8.06
N ARG A 31 -19.90 16.46 -7.41
CA ARG A 31 -19.80 15.00 -7.15
C ARG A 31 -19.69 14.20 -8.44
N LEU A 32 -20.46 14.55 -9.47
CA LEU A 32 -20.37 13.90 -10.78
C LEU A 32 -19.00 14.14 -11.44
N ARG A 33 -18.47 15.37 -11.34
CA ARG A 33 -17.14 15.71 -11.84
C ARG A 33 -16.05 14.93 -11.09
N GLN A 34 -16.14 14.83 -9.76
CA GLN A 34 -15.21 14.06 -8.93
C GLN A 34 -15.17 12.61 -9.38
N ARG A 35 -16.33 11.94 -9.48
CA ARG A 35 -16.43 10.56 -10.00
C ARG A 35 -15.78 10.38 -11.37
N ARG A 36 -15.94 11.36 -12.28
CA ARG A 36 -15.33 11.30 -13.62
C ARG A 36 -13.81 11.41 -13.57
N VAL A 37 -13.27 12.23 -12.67
CA VAL A 37 -11.83 12.37 -12.45
C VAL A 37 -11.28 11.08 -11.82
N ASP A 38 -11.95 10.54 -10.80
CA ASP A 38 -11.53 9.31 -10.13
C ASP A 38 -11.52 8.11 -11.07
N ARG A 39 -12.51 8.01 -11.95
CA ARG A 39 -12.55 6.98 -12.99
C ARG A 39 -11.33 7.07 -13.91
N ARG A 40 -10.99 8.27 -14.39
CA ARG A 40 -9.81 8.49 -15.25
C ARG A 40 -8.51 8.19 -14.50
N ARG A 41 -8.41 8.58 -13.24
CA ARG A 41 -7.27 8.27 -12.37
C ARG A 41 -7.08 6.76 -12.26
N ARG A 42 -8.15 6.01 -11.97
CA ARG A 42 -8.13 4.54 -11.87
C ARG A 42 -7.72 3.90 -13.18
N GLU A 43 -8.31 4.31 -14.29
CA GLU A 43 -7.95 3.80 -15.63
C GLU A 43 -6.46 4.04 -15.94
N ALA A 44 -5.93 5.23 -15.64
CA ALA A 44 -4.52 5.55 -15.86
C ALA A 44 -3.59 4.76 -14.93
N LEU A 45 -3.94 4.62 -13.65
CA LEU A 45 -3.16 3.85 -12.68
C LEU A 45 -3.12 2.38 -13.05
N ASN A 46 -4.25 1.79 -13.42
CA ASN A 46 -4.33 0.39 -13.82
C ASN A 46 -3.46 0.13 -15.05
N ARG A 47 -3.50 1.01 -16.06
CA ARG A 47 -2.59 0.92 -17.21
C ARG A 47 -1.12 0.98 -16.80
N LEU A 48 -0.76 1.85 -15.85
CA LEU A 48 0.63 1.95 -15.39
C LEU A 48 1.08 0.68 -14.67
N VAL A 49 0.22 0.11 -13.82
CA VAL A 49 0.50 -1.16 -13.14
C VAL A 49 0.61 -2.30 -14.14
N ASP A 50 -0.29 -2.39 -15.11
CA ASP A 50 -0.25 -3.41 -16.16
C ASP A 50 1.02 -3.32 -17.01
N LEU A 51 1.46 -2.10 -17.35
CA LEU A 51 2.71 -1.85 -18.09
C LEU A 51 3.95 -2.24 -17.29
N LYS A 52 3.96 -2.03 -15.96
CA LYS A 52 5.05 -2.48 -15.09
C LYS A 52 5.02 -3.99 -14.83
N GLY A 53 3.93 -4.67 -15.17
CA GLY A 53 3.75 -6.09 -14.93
C GLY A 53 3.11 -6.42 -13.58
N ILE A 54 2.37 -7.55 -13.58
CA ILE A 54 1.64 -8.05 -12.41
C ILE A 54 2.60 -8.50 -11.29
N VAL A 55 3.74 -9.09 -11.68
CA VAL A 55 4.78 -9.54 -10.76
C VAL A 55 5.98 -8.64 -10.94
N ARG A 56 6.41 -8.00 -9.85
CA ARG A 56 7.60 -7.16 -9.80
C ARG A 56 8.59 -7.73 -8.77
N VAL A 57 9.85 -7.77 -9.12
CA VAL A 57 10.96 -8.28 -8.31
C VAL A 57 11.89 -7.14 -7.99
N PHE A 58 12.12 -6.90 -6.70
CA PHE A 58 13.09 -5.93 -6.21
C PHE A 58 14.24 -6.62 -5.50
N TYR A 59 15.45 -6.14 -5.73
CA TYR A 59 16.61 -6.51 -4.92
C TYR A 59 16.94 -5.40 -3.93
N ARG A 60 17.31 -5.76 -2.69
CA ARG A 60 17.76 -4.81 -1.69
C ARG A 60 19.07 -5.27 -1.07
N ALA A 61 20.14 -4.53 -1.32
CA ALA A 61 21.43 -4.73 -0.67
C ALA A 61 21.44 -4.03 0.69
N ARG A 62 21.68 -4.79 1.76
CA ARG A 62 21.87 -4.23 3.10
C ARG A 62 23.26 -3.58 3.21
N PRO A 63 23.42 -2.45 3.93
CA PRO A 63 24.72 -1.91 4.30
C PRO A 63 25.63 -2.95 4.98
N LEU A 64 26.92 -2.95 4.64
CA LEU A 64 27.91 -3.69 5.42
C LEU A 64 28.01 -3.08 6.82
N VAL A 65 27.77 -3.88 7.85
CA VAL A 65 28.03 -3.48 9.24
C VAL A 65 29.54 -3.31 9.37
N HIS A 66 29.98 -2.17 9.88
CA HIS A 66 31.36 -1.66 9.81
C HIS A 66 32.40 -2.72 10.16
N THR A 67 32.89 -3.42 9.13
CA THR A 67 34.11 -4.20 9.24
C THR A 67 35.24 -3.22 8.93
N ASN A 68 36.17 -3.06 9.87
CA ASN A 68 37.29 -2.10 9.89
C ASN A 68 38.27 -2.13 8.70
N SER A 69 37.90 -2.68 7.55
CA SER A 69 38.70 -2.68 6.32
C SER A 69 38.24 -1.54 5.41
N LEU A 70 38.91 -0.40 5.53
CA LEU A 70 38.79 0.80 4.67
C LEU A 70 38.88 0.51 3.15
N HIS A 71 39.16 -0.73 2.72
CA HIS A 71 39.39 -1.13 1.34
C HIS A 71 38.64 -2.41 0.88
N ALA A 72 37.68 -2.93 1.65
CA ALA A 72 36.85 -4.02 1.13
C ALA A 72 35.87 -3.47 0.09
N GLN A 73 36.21 -3.58 -1.20
CA GLN A 73 35.26 -3.30 -2.29
C GLN A 73 33.99 -4.12 -2.07
N SER A 74 32.84 -3.47 -2.13
CA SER A 74 31.54 -4.15 -2.04
C SER A 74 31.53 -5.32 -3.03
N PRO A 75 31.18 -6.55 -2.59
CA PRO A 75 31.12 -7.70 -3.49
C PRO A 75 30.02 -7.57 -4.55
N VAL A 76 29.23 -6.49 -4.50
CA VAL A 76 28.09 -6.23 -5.35
C VAL A 76 28.17 -4.83 -5.94
N THR A 77 28.00 -4.73 -7.25
CA THR A 77 27.75 -3.48 -7.98
C THR A 77 26.25 -3.36 -8.23
N VAL A 78 25.66 -2.19 -7.93
CA VAL A 78 24.23 -1.93 -8.02
C VAL A 78 23.97 -0.86 -9.06
N GLU A 79 23.10 -1.17 -10.03
CA GLU A 79 22.50 -0.24 -10.98
C GLU A 79 20.99 -0.16 -10.72
N GLN A 80 20.22 0.61 -11.50
CA GLN A 80 18.77 0.77 -11.23
C GLN A 80 17.97 -0.53 -11.42
N GLU A 81 18.30 -1.33 -12.44
CA GLU A 81 17.54 -2.53 -12.85
C GLU A 81 18.43 -3.78 -12.96
N ARG A 82 19.69 -3.67 -12.50
CA ARG A 82 20.69 -4.72 -12.59
C ARG A 82 21.56 -4.76 -11.35
N ILE A 83 21.87 -5.98 -10.90
CA ILE A 83 22.80 -6.22 -9.80
C ILE A 83 23.89 -7.19 -10.27
N THR A 84 25.15 -6.84 -10.02
CA THR A 84 26.31 -7.64 -10.42
C THR A 84 27.06 -8.10 -9.18
N VAL A 85 27.15 -9.42 -8.98
CA VAL A 85 27.84 -10.06 -7.84
C VAL A 85 29.20 -10.58 -8.30
N ARG A 86 30.26 -10.29 -7.55
CA ARG A 86 31.66 -10.61 -7.90
C ARG A 86 32.32 -11.68 -7.00
N ALA A 87 31.62 -12.19 -5.99
CA ALA A 87 32.21 -13.04 -4.95
C ALA A 87 32.63 -14.46 -5.41
N ALA A 88 32.12 -14.95 -6.54
CA ALA A 88 32.43 -16.29 -7.07
C ALA A 88 32.31 -16.31 -8.60
N GLY A 89 33.03 -15.39 -9.24
CA GLY A 89 32.83 -15.00 -10.64
C GLY A 89 31.86 -13.82 -10.78
N ILE A 90 31.78 -13.27 -11.99
CA ILE A 90 30.86 -12.17 -12.30
C ILE A 90 29.52 -12.78 -12.70
N LYS A 91 28.47 -12.50 -11.94
CA LYS A 91 27.09 -12.88 -12.26
C LYS A 91 26.20 -11.65 -12.23
N GLU A 92 25.36 -11.49 -13.25
CA GLU A 92 24.43 -10.39 -13.39
C GLU A 92 23.00 -10.88 -13.29
N PHE A 93 22.17 -10.13 -12.56
CA PHE A 93 20.74 -10.42 -12.41
C PHE A 93 19.95 -9.15 -12.70
N GLY A 94 18.96 -9.26 -13.59
CA GLY A 94 17.99 -8.20 -13.86
C GLY A 94 16.85 -8.22 -12.86
N ALA A 95 16.31 -7.04 -12.54
CA ALA A 95 15.16 -6.85 -11.66
C ALA A 95 14.42 -5.56 -12.02
N ASP A 96 13.15 -5.44 -11.62
CA ASP A 96 12.36 -4.21 -11.82
C ASP A 96 12.95 -3.01 -11.05
N ARG A 97 13.63 -3.28 -9.94
CA ARG A 97 14.37 -2.27 -9.18
C ARG A 97 15.44 -2.91 -8.31
N VAL A 98 16.60 -2.27 -8.21
CA VAL A 98 17.64 -2.63 -7.24
C VAL A 98 17.89 -1.46 -6.30
N PHE A 99 17.80 -1.73 -5.01
CA PHE A 99 18.09 -0.81 -3.92
C PHE A 99 19.51 -1.10 -3.39
N GLY A 100 20.36 -0.09 -3.46
CA GLY A 100 21.73 -0.15 -2.97
C GLY A 100 21.80 -0.03 -1.45
N GLN A 101 23.02 -0.06 -0.92
CA GLN A 101 23.26 0.07 0.52
C GLN A 101 22.81 1.43 1.07
N GLU A 102 22.89 2.48 0.25
CA GLU A 102 22.47 3.84 0.61
C GLU A 102 20.94 4.02 0.55
N SER A 103 20.20 3.04 0.03
CA SER A 103 18.75 3.17 -0.16
C SER A 103 17.99 3.10 1.17
N THR A 104 17.16 4.11 1.38
CA THR A 104 16.37 4.30 2.60
C THR A 104 15.08 3.48 2.57
N GLN A 105 14.35 3.49 3.70
CA GLN A 105 13.00 2.95 3.77
C GLN A 105 12.02 3.76 2.91
N ASP A 106 12.23 5.07 2.78
CA ASP A 106 11.40 5.96 1.97
C ASP A 106 11.56 5.66 0.47
N ASP A 107 12.80 5.47 0.01
CA ASP A 107 13.09 5.13 -1.39
C ASP A 107 12.37 3.85 -1.81
N MET A 108 12.33 2.86 -0.92
CA MET A 108 11.61 1.61 -1.17
C MET A 108 10.10 1.83 -1.15
N PHE A 109 9.60 2.60 -0.17
CA PHE A 109 8.16 2.82 -0.03
C PHE A 109 7.60 3.59 -1.24
N GLU A 110 8.35 4.50 -1.85
CA GLU A 110 7.90 5.26 -3.01
C GLU A 110 7.67 4.36 -4.25
N GLU A 111 8.38 3.22 -4.37
CA GLU A 111 8.12 2.22 -5.42
C GLU A 111 6.87 1.36 -5.15
N VAL A 112 6.49 1.20 -3.88
CA VAL A 112 5.32 0.43 -3.43
C VAL A 112 4.06 1.29 -3.41
N LYS A 113 4.18 2.58 -3.11
CA LYS A 113 3.05 3.50 -2.95
C LYS A 113 2.04 3.52 -4.12
N PRO A 114 2.44 3.41 -5.40
CA PRO A 114 1.49 3.36 -6.51
C PRO A 114 0.55 2.15 -6.45
N ILE A 115 1.06 0.96 -6.05
CA ILE A 115 0.23 -0.25 -5.98
C ILE A 115 -0.75 -0.20 -4.80
N LEU A 116 -0.44 0.54 -3.74
CA LEU A 116 -1.36 0.73 -2.60
C LEU A 116 -2.62 1.50 -2.99
N ARG A 117 -2.52 2.44 -3.95
CA ARG A 117 -3.69 3.14 -4.48
C ARG A 117 -4.63 2.18 -5.21
N SER A 118 -4.08 1.21 -5.93
CA SER A 118 -4.87 0.18 -6.62
C SER A 118 -5.67 -0.67 -5.64
N THR A 119 -5.17 -0.87 -4.41
CA THR A 119 -5.91 -1.58 -3.36
C THR A 119 -7.21 -0.89 -2.99
N LEU A 120 -7.20 0.44 -2.85
CA LEU A 120 -8.41 1.22 -2.58
C LEU A 120 -9.38 1.24 -3.77
N ASP A 121 -8.84 1.04 -4.98
CA ASP A 121 -9.63 0.88 -6.20
C ASP A 121 -10.22 -0.54 -6.36
N GLY A 122 -9.96 -1.45 -5.42
CA GLY A 122 -10.54 -2.80 -5.36
C GLY A 122 -9.63 -3.93 -5.86
N HIS A 123 -8.33 -3.68 -6.02
CA HIS A 123 -7.36 -4.70 -6.46
C HIS A 123 -6.67 -5.40 -5.28
N ASN A 124 -6.41 -6.70 -5.43
CA ASN A 124 -5.63 -7.46 -4.45
C ASN A 124 -4.13 -7.27 -4.70
N ILE A 125 -3.38 -6.96 -3.64
CA ILE A 125 -1.92 -6.81 -3.69
C ILE A 125 -1.24 -7.78 -2.72
N CYS A 126 -0.04 -8.21 -3.05
CA CYS A 126 0.80 -9.02 -2.18
C CYS A 126 2.24 -8.48 -2.21
N ILE A 127 2.82 -8.25 -1.03
CA ILE A 127 4.20 -7.81 -0.87
C ILE A 127 4.93 -8.88 -0.07
N LEU A 128 5.98 -9.45 -0.65
CA LEU A 128 6.77 -10.52 -0.05
C LEU A 128 8.22 -10.08 0.13
N ALA A 129 8.79 -10.40 1.28
CA ALA A 129 10.22 -10.25 1.53
C ALA A 129 10.90 -11.62 1.55
N TYR A 130 11.88 -11.82 0.67
CA TYR A 130 12.60 -13.08 0.52
C TYR A 130 14.12 -12.91 0.75
N GLY A 131 14.75 -13.95 1.28
CA GLY A 131 16.20 -13.99 1.54
C GLY A 131 16.56 -14.83 2.75
N GLN A 132 17.85 -15.12 2.95
CA GLN A 132 18.34 -15.86 4.13
C GLN A 132 18.11 -15.09 5.44
N THR A 133 18.25 -15.76 6.58
CA THR A 133 18.23 -15.10 7.90
C THR A 133 19.33 -14.04 7.99
N GLY A 134 18.98 -12.86 8.51
CA GLY A 134 19.91 -11.73 8.66
C GLY A 134 20.05 -10.79 7.46
N THR A 135 19.40 -11.04 6.31
CA THR A 135 19.49 -10.13 5.14
C THR A 135 18.65 -8.87 5.24
N GLY A 136 17.79 -8.74 6.24
CA GLY A 136 16.95 -7.56 6.44
C GLY A 136 15.51 -7.69 5.93
N LYS A 137 14.95 -8.91 5.87
CA LYS A 137 13.51 -9.11 5.60
C LYS A 137 12.62 -8.34 6.60
N THR A 138 12.84 -8.57 7.89
CA THR A 138 12.11 -7.87 8.97
C THR A 138 12.37 -6.37 8.96
N TYR A 139 13.63 -5.96 8.77
CA TYR A 139 13.98 -4.54 8.59
C TYR A 139 13.20 -3.89 7.44
N THR A 140 13.04 -4.62 6.33
CA THR A 140 12.31 -4.14 5.16
C THR A 140 10.81 -4.02 5.43
N MET A 141 10.20 -5.05 6.01
CA MET A 141 8.75 -5.09 6.20
C MET A 141 8.30 -4.25 7.40
N GLU A 142 8.94 -4.39 8.55
CA GLU A 142 8.54 -3.74 9.81
C GLU A 142 9.33 -2.46 10.08
N GLY A 143 10.63 -2.47 9.80
CA GLY A 143 11.54 -1.38 10.18
C GLY A 143 12.21 -1.62 11.53
N THR A 144 12.72 -0.55 12.15
CA THR A 144 13.36 -0.61 13.48
C THR A 144 12.73 0.30 14.50
N ASP A 145 12.46 1.54 14.10
CA ASP A 145 12.01 2.62 14.98
C ASP A 145 11.10 3.58 14.18
N SER A 146 10.58 4.60 14.86
CA SER A 146 9.69 5.59 14.27
C SER A 146 10.29 6.34 13.08
N ASN A 147 11.62 6.44 13.00
CA ASN A 147 12.31 7.14 11.91
C ASN A 147 12.58 6.20 10.72
N LYS A 148 12.58 4.89 10.93
CA LYS A 148 12.89 3.86 9.94
C LYS A 148 11.76 2.84 9.78
N LEU A 149 10.51 3.33 9.77
CA LEU A 149 9.32 2.51 9.53
C LEU A 149 9.48 1.71 8.22
N GLY A 150 9.14 0.42 8.25
CA GLY A 150 9.15 -0.45 7.09
C GLY A 150 7.93 -0.29 6.19
N VAL A 151 7.84 -1.15 5.19
CA VAL A 151 6.76 -1.13 4.20
C VAL A 151 5.39 -1.34 4.84
N MET A 152 5.26 -2.25 5.82
CA MET A 152 3.99 -2.60 6.47
C MET A 152 3.38 -1.41 7.25
N PRO A 153 4.06 -0.78 8.24
CA PRO A 153 3.47 0.33 8.97
C PRO A 153 3.18 1.54 8.08
N ARG A 154 4.03 1.84 7.09
CA ARG A 154 3.80 2.91 6.12
C ARG A 154 2.60 2.64 5.22
N THR A 155 2.41 1.38 4.82
CA THR A 155 1.24 0.97 4.04
C THR A 155 -0.04 1.22 4.82
N ILE A 156 -0.07 0.85 6.09
CA ILE A 156 -1.23 1.08 6.96
C ILE A 156 -1.52 2.59 7.06
N GLN A 157 -0.51 3.41 7.37
CA GLN A 157 -0.65 4.86 7.46
C GLN A 157 -1.17 5.48 6.16
N GLU A 158 -0.59 5.10 5.02
CA GLU A 158 -0.99 5.59 3.70
C GLU A 158 -2.44 5.23 3.39
N LEU A 159 -2.86 3.98 3.65
CA LEU A 159 -4.24 3.53 3.41
C LEU A 159 -5.25 4.31 4.24
N PHE A 160 -4.97 4.54 5.53
CA PHE A 160 -5.84 5.35 6.39
C PHE A 160 -5.88 6.82 5.95
N SER A 161 -4.74 7.44 5.61
CA SER A 161 -4.68 8.82 5.12
C SER A 161 -5.55 8.99 3.88
N ARG A 162 -5.34 8.12 2.89
CA ARG A 162 -6.10 8.11 1.63
C ARG A 162 -7.60 7.98 1.84
N ALA A 163 -8.00 7.04 2.70
CA ALA A 163 -9.41 6.80 3.00
C ALA A 163 -10.04 8.00 3.72
N SER A 164 -9.28 8.73 4.53
CA SER A 164 -9.76 9.95 5.20
C SER A 164 -9.91 11.14 4.24
N GLU A 165 -9.06 11.22 3.22
CA GLU A 165 -9.10 12.26 2.18
C GLU A 165 -10.21 12.00 1.15
N ASP A 166 -10.55 10.74 0.91
CA ASP A 166 -11.58 10.35 -0.04
C ASP A 166 -12.99 10.41 0.56
N GLY A 167 -13.63 11.56 0.43
CA GLY A 167 -15.03 11.77 0.82
C GLY A 167 -16.07 11.13 -0.12
N SER A 168 -15.67 10.37 -1.15
CA SER A 168 -16.61 9.78 -2.12
C SER A 168 -17.13 8.40 -1.71
N CYS A 169 -16.40 7.69 -0.84
CA CYS A 169 -16.66 6.31 -0.45
C CYS A 169 -16.52 6.12 1.07
N ALA A 170 -17.28 5.17 1.62
CA ALA A 170 -17.08 4.70 2.99
C ALA A 170 -16.14 3.50 2.98
N TYR A 171 -15.08 3.54 3.78
CA TYR A 171 -14.08 2.48 3.89
C TYR A 171 -14.26 1.68 5.18
N SER A 172 -14.09 0.37 5.11
CA SER A 172 -14.00 -0.53 6.26
C SER A 172 -12.70 -1.32 6.15
N PHE A 173 -11.92 -1.32 7.24
CA PHE A 173 -10.64 -2.02 7.31
C PHE A 173 -10.73 -3.20 8.26
N SER A 174 -10.21 -4.35 7.84
CA SER A 174 -10.02 -5.54 8.68
C SER A 174 -8.58 -6.02 8.54
N MET A 175 -8.03 -6.59 9.61
CA MET A 175 -6.65 -7.06 9.65
C MET A 175 -6.60 -8.44 10.32
N SER A 176 -5.75 -9.31 9.77
CA SER A 176 -5.40 -10.60 10.36
C SER A 176 -3.88 -10.74 10.32
N MET A 177 -3.29 -11.37 11.33
CA MET A 177 -1.85 -11.61 11.40
C MET A 177 -1.63 -13.10 11.70
N LEU A 178 -0.98 -13.79 10.77
CA LEU A 178 -0.83 -15.24 10.80
C LEU A 178 0.64 -15.63 10.68
N GLU A 179 1.05 -16.65 11.44
CA GLU A 179 2.35 -17.30 11.32
C GLU A 179 2.16 -18.70 10.73
N ILE A 180 2.96 -19.05 9.73
CA ILE A 180 3.06 -20.40 9.19
C ILE A 180 4.40 -20.98 9.63
N TYR A 181 4.36 -22.02 10.46
CA TYR A 181 5.55 -22.71 10.94
C TYR A 181 5.39 -24.22 10.78
N LEU A 182 6.27 -24.86 10.00
CA LEU A 182 6.25 -26.30 9.74
C LEU A 182 4.86 -26.85 9.35
N GLY A 183 4.14 -26.12 8.49
CA GLY A 183 2.78 -26.49 8.04
C GLY A 183 1.67 -26.20 9.04
N SER A 184 1.99 -25.70 10.24
CA SER A 184 0.99 -25.25 11.23
C SER A 184 0.70 -23.76 11.05
N LEU A 185 -0.58 -23.40 11.05
CA LEU A 185 -1.05 -22.02 11.01
C LEU A 185 -1.40 -21.54 12.43
N ARG A 186 -0.80 -20.43 12.84
CA ARG A 186 -1.02 -19.80 14.14
C ARG A 186 -1.54 -18.38 13.95
N ASP A 187 -2.62 -18.05 14.65
CA ASP A 187 -3.12 -16.68 14.74
C ASP A 187 -2.29 -15.89 15.75
N LEU A 188 -1.71 -14.77 15.31
CA LEU A 188 -0.89 -13.88 16.12
C LEU A 188 -1.71 -12.80 16.85
N LEU A 189 -2.97 -12.60 16.47
CA LEU A 189 -3.91 -11.68 17.15
C LEU A 189 -4.82 -12.40 18.15
N ALA A 190 -4.95 -13.73 18.06
CA ALA A 190 -5.68 -14.52 19.04
C ALA A 190 -4.96 -14.50 20.41
N ALA A 191 -5.72 -14.37 21.49
CA ALA A 191 -5.21 -14.52 22.84
C ALA A 191 -4.58 -15.91 22.99
N LEU A 192 -3.25 -15.98 23.05
CA LEU A 192 -2.38 -17.17 23.22
C LEU A 192 -3.13 -18.46 23.57
N ARG A 193 -3.81 -19.09 22.61
CA ARG A 193 -4.41 -20.44 22.72
C ARG A 193 -5.00 -20.90 21.38
N GLN A 194 -4.33 -21.94 20.86
CA GLN A 194 -4.72 -22.90 19.83
C GLN A 194 -4.32 -22.58 18.37
N PRO A 195 -3.55 -23.47 17.71
CA PRO A 195 -3.31 -23.39 16.26
C PRO A 195 -4.60 -23.63 15.49
N LEU A 196 -4.81 -22.86 14.42
CA LEU A 196 -6.06 -22.86 13.63
C LEU A 196 -6.21 -24.09 12.71
N TYR A 197 -5.15 -24.87 12.53
CA TYR A 197 -5.16 -26.05 11.66
C TYR A 197 -4.46 -27.25 12.31
N ARG A 198 -5.21 -28.33 12.49
CA ARG A 198 -4.69 -29.67 12.80
C ARG A 198 -5.25 -30.59 11.72
N GLU A 199 -4.40 -31.18 10.90
CA GLU A 199 -4.85 -32.20 9.94
C GLU A 199 -5.58 -33.33 10.69
N GLN A 200 -6.87 -33.49 10.40
CA GLN A 200 -7.58 -34.72 10.69
C GLN A 200 -7.26 -35.71 9.58
N SER A 201 -6.05 -36.29 9.62
CA SER A 201 -5.66 -37.38 8.72
C SER A 201 -4.55 -38.22 9.35
N ALA A 202 -4.92 -39.18 10.21
CA ALA A 202 -4.32 -40.52 10.22
C ALA A 202 -5.02 -41.45 11.23
N LYS A 203 -5.71 -42.45 10.66
CA LYS A 203 -6.13 -43.75 11.25
C LYS A 203 -7.43 -43.80 12.06
N GLN A 204 -8.55 -43.79 11.33
CA GLN A 204 -9.44 -44.95 11.39
C GLN A 204 -8.62 -46.19 10.97
N ARG A 205 -8.03 -46.90 11.93
CA ARG A 205 -7.74 -48.33 11.73
C ARG A 205 -9.05 -49.05 11.99
N HIS A 206 -9.75 -49.35 10.91
CA HIS A 206 -10.78 -50.38 10.88
C HIS A 206 -10.24 -51.66 11.52
N GLY A 207 -11.08 -52.28 12.34
CA GLY A 207 -10.81 -53.56 12.96
C GLY A 207 -10.58 -54.67 11.92
N LYS A 208 -9.63 -55.53 12.27
CA LYS A 208 -9.73 -56.98 12.19
C LYS A 208 -9.07 -57.54 13.44
#